data_AF-A0A7W0H7C5-F1
#
_entry.id   AF-A0A7W0H7C5-F1
#
_cell.length_a   1.000
_cell.length_b   1.000
_cell.length_c   1.000
_cell.angle_alpha   90.00
_cell.angle_beta   90.00
_cell.angle_gamma   90.00
#
_symmetry.space_group_name_H-M   'P 1'
#
loop_
_entity.id
_entity.type
_entity.pdbx_description
1 polymer ?
#
loop_
_entity_poly.entity_id
_entity_poly.type
_entity_poly.pdbx_seq_one_letter_code
_entity_poly.pdbx_strand_id
1 'polypeptide(L)' 'MHQAEDRRFIDAPKVVLHDHLDGGLRPQTLLELADERGHQLPADNSETLDRWFVDAANSGSLVRYLETFDHT' A
#
# COMPACT_ATOMS: atom_id res chain seq x y z
N MET A 1 19.38 26.10 -17.25
CA MET A 1 20.36 25.07 -16.81
C MET A 1 19.89 24.44 -15.48
N HIS A 2 18.88 23.56 -15.52
CA HIS A 2 18.40 22.86 -14.31
C HIS A 2 17.89 21.46 -14.70
N GLN A 3 18.72 20.67 -15.38
CA GLN A 3 18.38 19.29 -15.78
C GLN A 3 19.40 18.23 -15.34
N ALA A 4 20.50 18.64 -14.69
CA ALA A 4 21.56 17.71 -14.27
C ALA A 4 21.52 17.34 -12.77
N GLU A 5 20.78 18.08 -11.94
CA GLU A 5 20.77 17.83 -10.49
C GLU A 5 19.76 16.76 -10.05
N ASP A 6 18.71 16.55 -10.84
CA ASP A 6 17.58 15.66 -10.50
C ASP A 6 17.92 14.17 -10.68
N ARG A 7 18.80 13.87 -11.64
CA ARG A 7 19.14 12.48 -11.97
C ARG A 7 19.98 11.79 -10.90
N ARG A 8 20.76 12.56 -10.13
CA ARG A 8 21.49 12.04 -8.96
C ARG A 8 20.54 11.47 -7.90
N PHE A 9 19.36 12.06 -7.73
CA PHE A 9 18.36 11.54 -6.80
C PHE A 9 17.70 10.27 -7.32
N ILE A 10 17.47 10.11 -8.64
CA ILE A 10 16.90 8.87 -9.18
C ILE A 10 17.94 7.74 -9.19
N ASP A 11 19.18 8.03 -9.59
CA ASP A 11 20.22 7.03 -9.85
C ASP A 11 20.94 6.53 -8.57
N ALA A 12 20.84 7.25 -7.45
CA ALA A 12 21.50 6.83 -6.21
C ALA A 12 20.84 5.56 -5.63
N PRO A 13 21.60 4.62 -5.05
CA PRO A 13 21.04 3.48 -4.32
C PRO A 13 20.08 3.95 -3.21
N LYS A 14 18.93 3.28 -3.07
CA LYS A 14 17.93 3.58 -2.04
C LYS A 14 18.04 2.60 -0.88
N VAL A 15 17.84 3.12 0.32
CA VAL A 15 17.80 2.35 1.56
C VAL A 15 16.45 2.61 2.21
N VAL A 16 15.78 1.53 2.60
CA VAL A 16 14.55 1.56 3.39
C VAL A 16 14.90 1.02 4.76
N LEU A 17 14.79 1.86 5.79
CA LEU A 17 15.09 1.48 7.18
C LEU A 17 13.84 1.09 7.96
N HIS A 18 12.69 1.58 7.53
CA HIS A 18 11.40 1.30 8.12
C HIS A 18 10.43 0.98 7.00
N ASP A 19 9.92 -0.25 7.02
CA ASP A 19 8.83 -0.67 6.17
C ASP A 19 8.01 -1.72 6.93
N HIS A 20 6.74 -1.82 6.59
CA HIS A 20 5.80 -2.79 7.14
C HIS A 20 5.49 -3.81 6.06
N LEU A 21 5.94 -5.05 6.24
CA LEU A 21 5.72 -6.10 5.26
C LEU A 21 4.23 -6.39 5.07
N ASP A 22 3.49 -6.40 6.17
CA ASP A 22 2.02 -6.48 6.25
C ASP A 22 1.34 -5.29 5.57
N GLY A 23 1.93 -4.09 5.64
CA GLY A 23 1.45 -2.90 4.93
C GLY A 23 1.81 -2.81 3.44
N GLY A 24 2.58 -3.76 2.89
CA GLY A 24 3.14 -3.71 1.53
C GLY A 24 2.64 -4.79 0.57
N LEU A 25 1.55 -5.49 0.91
CA LEU A 25 1.02 -6.59 0.11
C LEU A 25 0.36 -6.10 -1.18
N ARG A 26 0.43 -6.92 -2.25
CA ARG A 26 -0.29 -6.63 -3.50
C ARG A 26 -1.80 -6.83 -3.30
N PRO A 27 -2.67 -5.90 -3.71
CA PRO A 27 -4.13 -6.05 -3.58
C PRO A 27 -4.68 -7.32 -4.21
N GLN A 28 -4.15 -7.72 -5.38
CA GLN A 28 -4.54 -8.97 -6.04
C GLN A 28 -4.24 -10.20 -5.18
N THR A 29 -3.07 -10.23 -4.52
CA THR A 29 -2.68 -11.34 -3.64
C THR A 29 -3.58 -11.39 -2.39
N LEU A 30 -3.98 -10.24 -1.86
CA LEU A 30 -4.95 -10.16 -0.76
C LEU A 30 -6.30 -10.76 -1.12
N LEU A 31 -6.83 -10.45 -2.31
CA LEU A 31 -8.10 -10.99 -2.80
C LEU A 31 -8.07 -12.52 -2.93
N GLU A 32 -7.00 -13.04 -3.54
CA GLU A 32 -6.81 -14.49 -3.71
C GLU A 32 -6.76 -15.22 -2.36
N LEU A 33 -5.96 -14.70 -1.41
CA LEU A 33 -5.84 -15.30 -0.08
C LEU A 33 -7.13 -15.16 0.76
N ALA A 34 -7.85 -14.04 0.62
CA ALA A 34 -9.11 -13.83 1.31
C ALA A 34 -10.18 -14.81 0.81
N ASP A 35 -10.28 -15.03 -0.50
CA ASP A 35 -11.20 -16.00 -1.11
C ASP A 35 -10.90 -17.43 -0.63
N GLU A 36 -9.63 -17.84 -0.63
CA GLU A 36 -9.20 -19.15 -0.12
C GLU A 36 -9.60 -19.39 1.35
N ARG A 37 -9.75 -18.33 2.14
CA ARG A 37 -10.07 -18.39 3.58
C ARG A 37 -11.52 -17.99 3.90
N GLY A 38 -12.30 -17.57 2.92
CA GLY A 38 -13.64 -17.00 3.12
C GLY A 38 -13.63 -15.68 3.91
N HIS A 39 -12.52 -14.94 3.91
CA HIS A 39 -12.40 -13.63 4.55
C HIS A 39 -13.04 -12.54 3.69
N GLN A 40 -13.76 -11.61 4.31
CA GLN A 40 -14.41 -10.52 3.57
C GLN A 40 -13.49 -9.29 3.53
N LEU A 41 -13.31 -8.75 2.33
CA LEU A 41 -12.57 -7.53 2.08
C LEU A 41 -13.53 -6.35 1.82
N PRO A 42 -13.08 -5.10 2.04
CA PRO A 42 -13.91 -3.90 1.83
C PRO A 42 -14.15 -3.59 0.34
N ALA A 43 -13.56 -4.36 -0.56
CA ALA A 43 -13.64 -4.21 -2.01
C ALA A 43 -13.48 -5.58 -2.69
N ASP A 44 -13.99 -5.71 -3.93
CA ASP A 44 -14.14 -6.97 -4.65
C ASP A 44 -13.15 -7.17 -5.81
N ASN A 45 -12.31 -6.16 -6.09
CA ASN A 45 -11.29 -6.23 -7.13
C ASN A 45 -10.06 -5.43 -6.74
N SER A 46 -8.94 -5.70 -7.41
CA SER A 46 -7.63 -5.17 -7.01
C SER A 46 -7.56 -3.65 -7.11
N GLU A 47 -8.25 -3.05 -8.08
CA GLU A 47 -8.23 -1.59 -8.28
C GLU A 47 -9.03 -0.86 -7.20
N THR A 48 -10.24 -1.36 -6.88
CA THR A 48 -11.06 -0.76 -5.82
C THR A 48 -10.46 -0.98 -4.44
N LEU A 49 -9.80 -2.12 -4.21
CA LEU A 49 -9.10 -2.40 -2.96
C LEU A 49 -7.85 -1.53 -2.80
N ASP A 50 -7.04 -1.37 -3.84
CA ASP A 50 -5.89 -0.46 -3.86
C ASP A 50 -6.31 0.97 -3.49
N ARG A 51 -7.34 1.48 -4.16
CA ARG A 51 -7.89 2.82 -3.89
C ARG A 51 -8.39 2.95 -2.45
N TRP A 52 -9.05 1.92 -1.91
CA TRP A 52 -9.50 1.92 -0.52
C TRP A 52 -8.32 2.03 0.48
N PHE A 53 -7.24 1.27 0.29
CA PHE A 53 -6.03 1.37 1.12
C PHE A 53 -5.40 2.77 1.02
N VAL A 54 -5.27 3.32 -0.19
CA VAL A 54 -4.69 4.65 -0.42
C VAL A 54 -5.54 5.76 0.20
N ASP A 55 -6.86 5.69 0.06
CA ASP A 55 -7.77 6.69 0.63
C ASP A 55 -7.77 6.64 2.16
N ALA A 56 -7.73 5.45 2.76
CA ALA A 56 -7.62 5.28 4.20
C ALA A 56 -6.27 5.81 4.72
N ALA A 57 -5.18 5.53 4.01
CA ALA A 57 -3.86 6.00 4.38
C ALA A 57 -3.68 7.53 4.26
N ASN A 58 -4.34 8.14 3.27
CA ASN A 58 -4.33 9.59 3.06
C ASN A 58 -5.45 10.33 3.79
N SER A 59 -6.18 9.66 4.69
CA SER A 59 -7.34 10.23 5.39
C SER A 59 -7.01 11.34 6.41
N GLY A 60 -5.72 11.51 6.75
CA GLY A 60 -5.29 12.42 7.82
C GLY A 60 -5.63 11.93 9.24
N SER A 61 -6.09 10.67 9.38
CA SER A 61 -6.41 10.05 10.66
C SER A 61 -5.58 8.78 10.86
N LEU A 62 -4.80 8.75 11.94
CA LEU A 62 -4.02 7.57 12.31
C LEU A 62 -4.93 6.35 12.54
N VAL A 63 -6.12 6.55 13.11
CA VAL A 63 -7.06 5.45 13.35
C VAL A 63 -7.51 4.83 12.02
N ARG A 64 -7.91 5.66 11.06
CA ARG A 64 -8.30 5.21 9.70
C ARG A 64 -7.15 4.54 8.96
N TYR A 65 -5.91 5.02 9.13
CA TYR A 65 -4.74 4.34 8.59
C TYR A 65 -4.59 2.93 9.19
N LEU A 66 -4.71 2.79 10.51
CA LEU A 66 -4.55 1.51 11.20
C LEU A 66 -5.69 0.52 10.93
N GLU A 67 -6.92 0.97 10.65
CA GLU A 67 -8.05 0.09 10.25
C GLU A 67 -7.71 -0.77 9.02
N THR A 68 -6.78 -0.32 8.16
CA THR A 68 -6.36 -1.10 6.99
C THR A 68 -5.64 -2.40 7.33
N PHE A 69 -4.99 -2.44 8.50
CA PHE A 69 -4.22 -3.60 8.98
C PHE A 69 -5.12 -4.72 9.52
N ASP A 70 -6.43 -4.49 9.71
CA ASP A 70 -7.36 -5.58 10.04
C ASP A 70 -7.49 -6.61 8.90
N HIS A 71 -7.00 -6.27 7.70
CA HIS A 71 -7.03 -7.13 6.52
C HIS A 71 -5.65 -7.70 6.10
N THR A 72 -4.57 -7.41 6.84
CA THR A 72 -3.19 -7.83 6.51
C THR A 72 -2.42 -8.25 7.74
#